data_AF-C4YF13-F1
#
_entry.id   AF-C4YF13-F1
#
_cell.length_a   1.000
_cell.length_b   1.000
_cell.length_c   1.000
_cell.angle_alpha   90.00
_cell.angle_beta   90.00
_cell.angle_gamma   90.00
#
_symmetry.space_group_name_H-M   'P 1'
#
loop_
_entity.id
_entity.type
_entity.pdbx_description
1 polymer ?
#
loop_
_entity_poly.entity_id
_entity_poly.type
_entity_poly.pdbx_seq_one_letter_code
_entity_poly.pdbx_strand_id
1 'polypeptide(L)'
;MTIDRSVTIGVLALQGAFREHIAYFKHLIESNPDEYAVYDFDIKEVRTKEDLELCDSLVIPGGESSSMSYIAERTELLPHLYKFVSDESKSVWGTCAGLIFLSKQLINGIENQRVLGALDIEVSRNAFGRQIDSFEQSLDFSSFIPGCTAFPTVFIRAPVVTKILNQKDSLKEGVIRSNNSYQNQAPVKVLYSLKNYDGKDHELIVAVQQGHILGTSFHPELAEDYRFHKWFLDEFVIKKSQQYIDRII
;
A
#
# COMPACT_ATOMS: atom_id res chain seq x y z
N MET A 1 -29.49 -9.53 -12.27
CA MET A 1 -28.10 -9.24 -12.68
C MET A 1 -27.35 -10.56 -12.60
N THR A 2 -26.68 -10.97 -13.68
CA THR A 2 -25.82 -12.15 -13.65
C THR A 2 -24.52 -11.72 -13.00
N ILE A 3 -24.12 -12.37 -11.90
CA ILE A 3 -22.79 -12.16 -11.32
C ILE A 3 -21.80 -12.75 -12.31
N ASP A 4 -20.93 -11.92 -12.88
CA ASP A 4 -19.96 -12.36 -13.87
C ASP A 4 -18.59 -12.65 -13.24
N ARG A 5 -18.27 -12.07 -12.07
CA ARG A 5 -16.91 -12.13 -11.50
C ARG A 5 -16.87 -12.11 -9.98
N SER A 6 -16.24 -13.11 -9.37
CA SER A 6 -15.87 -13.08 -7.95
C SER A 6 -14.52 -12.39 -7.77
N VAL A 7 -14.41 -11.49 -6.80
CA VAL A 7 -13.19 -10.74 -6.48
C VAL A 7 -12.97 -10.74 -4.98
N THR A 8 -11.79 -11.20 -4.54
CA THR A 8 -11.43 -11.21 -3.12
C THR A 8 -10.40 -10.13 -2.80
N ILE A 9 -10.76 -9.21 -1.90
CA ILE A 9 -9.88 -8.17 -1.38
C ILE A 9 -9.46 -8.54 0.04
N GLY A 10 -8.18 -8.89 0.19
CA GLY A 10 -7.57 -9.15 1.48
C GLY A 10 -7.12 -7.86 2.15
N VAL A 11 -7.26 -7.79 3.46
CA VAL A 11 -6.62 -6.77 4.31
C VAL A 11 -5.78 -7.48 5.36
N LEU A 12 -4.47 -7.25 5.36
CA LEU A 12 -3.54 -7.90 6.28
C LEU A 12 -3.87 -7.51 7.73
N ALA A 13 -4.27 -8.51 8.52
CA ALA A 13 -4.83 -8.33 9.86
C ALA A 13 -3.90 -8.87 10.96
N LEU A 14 -2.59 -8.67 10.79
CA LEU A 14 -1.57 -9.01 11.80
C LEU A 14 -1.45 -7.93 12.87
N GLN A 15 -1.56 -6.66 12.45
CA GLN A 15 -1.50 -5.48 13.29
C GLN A 15 -2.05 -4.30 12.49
N GLY A 16 -2.65 -3.31 13.15
CA GLY A 16 -2.96 -2.02 12.52
C GLY A 16 -4.43 -1.77 12.22
N ALA A 17 -4.70 -0.75 11.40
CA ALA A 17 -6.04 -0.24 11.07
C ALA A 17 -6.77 -1.06 9.98
N PHE A 18 -6.72 -2.39 10.07
CA PHE A 18 -7.34 -3.27 9.07
C PHE A 18 -8.87 -3.14 9.05
N ARG A 19 -9.50 -2.87 10.20
CA ARG A 19 -10.97 -2.81 10.33
C ARG A 19 -11.54 -1.61 9.57
N GLU A 20 -10.86 -0.47 9.65
CA GLU A 20 -11.21 0.78 9.00
C GLU A 20 -11.13 0.61 7.48
N HIS A 21 -10.06 0.00 6.96
CA HIS A 21 -9.95 -0.34 5.55
C HIS A 21 -11.08 -1.26 5.07
N ILE A 22 -11.39 -2.33 5.82
CA ILE A 22 -12.49 -3.25 5.48
C ILE A 22 -13.83 -2.52 5.46
N ALA A 23 -14.10 -1.69 6.47
CA ALA A 23 -15.33 -0.91 6.56
C ALA A 23 -15.49 0.02 5.35
N TYR A 24 -14.40 0.65 4.89
CA TYR A 24 -14.45 1.55 3.74
C TYR A 24 -14.76 0.82 2.44
N PHE A 25 -14.14 -0.35 2.19
CA PHE A 25 -14.48 -1.14 1.00
C PHE A 25 -15.92 -1.63 1.04
N LYS A 26 -16.39 -2.14 2.19
CA LYS A 26 -17.78 -2.58 2.34
C LYS A 26 -18.76 -1.44 2.09
N HIS A 27 -18.57 -0.30 2.76
CA HIS A 27 -19.42 0.86 2.58
C HIS A 27 -19.43 1.36 1.12
N LEU A 28 -18.26 1.43 0.49
CA LEU A 28 -18.12 1.81 -0.91
C LEU A 28 -18.93 0.88 -1.83
N ILE A 29 -18.82 -0.44 -1.65
CA ILE A 29 -19.50 -1.42 -2.49
C ILE A 29 -21.01 -1.38 -2.25
N GLU A 30 -21.44 -1.38 -0.98
CA GLU A 30 -22.85 -1.36 -0.58
C GLU A 30 -23.56 -0.07 -1.01
N SER A 31 -22.86 1.06 -1.03
CA SER A 31 -23.42 2.37 -1.40
C SER A 31 -23.45 2.60 -2.91
N ASN A 32 -22.83 1.75 -3.72
CA ASN A 32 -22.78 1.88 -5.18
C ASN A 32 -23.18 0.56 -5.88
N PRO A 33 -24.38 0.01 -5.60
CA PRO A 33 -24.77 -1.32 -6.07
C PRO A 33 -24.84 -1.42 -7.59
N ASP A 34 -25.25 -0.34 -8.28
CA ASP A 34 -25.34 -0.34 -9.75
C ASP A 34 -23.97 -0.35 -10.43
N GLU A 35 -22.98 0.34 -9.84
CA GLU A 35 -21.62 0.42 -10.38
C GLU A 35 -20.89 -0.93 -10.26
N TYR A 36 -21.17 -1.67 -9.19
CA TYR A 36 -20.52 -2.93 -8.85
C TYR A 36 -21.37 -4.17 -9.10
N ALA A 37 -22.54 -4.02 -9.75
CA ALA A 37 -23.56 -5.06 -9.91
C ALA A 37 -23.10 -6.37 -10.55
N VAL A 38 -22.02 -6.34 -11.34
CA VAL A 38 -21.48 -7.51 -12.07
C VAL A 38 -20.41 -8.27 -11.27
N TYR A 39 -20.02 -7.75 -10.11
CA TYR A 39 -18.99 -8.32 -9.25
C TYR A 39 -19.60 -8.90 -7.97
N ASP A 40 -19.04 -10.01 -7.50
CA ASP A 40 -19.27 -10.57 -6.18
C ASP A 40 -17.99 -10.38 -5.35
N PHE A 41 -18.04 -9.44 -4.40
CA PHE A 41 -16.89 -9.03 -3.61
C PHE A 41 -16.83 -9.77 -2.26
N ASP A 42 -15.71 -10.45 -2.00
CA ASP A 42 -15.34 -10.91 -0.66
C ASP A 42 -14.27 -9.98 -0.08
N ILE A 43 -14.58 -9.30 1.04
CA ILE A 43 -13.62 -8.44 1.75
C ILE A 43 -13.23 -9.13 3.05
N LYS A 44 -11.98 -9.57 3.15
CA LYS A 44 -11.53 -10.44 4.25
C LYS A 44 -10.29 -9.99 4.96
N GLU A 45 -10.24 -10.35 6.23
CA GLU A 45 -9.04 -10.25 7.05
C GLU A 45 -8.07 -11.37 6.66
N VAL A 46 -6.81 -11.02 6.46
CA VAL A 46 -5.75 -11.98 6.11
C VAL A 46 -4.84 -12.16 7.31
N ARG A 47 -4.86 -13.36 7.90
CA ARG A 47 -4.01 -13.73 9.04
C ARG A 47 -3.16 -14.96 8.76
N THR A 48 -3.59 -15.81 7.83
CA THR A 48 -2.90 -17.05 7.46
C THR A 48 -2.58 -17.11 5.97
N LYS A 49 -1.84 -18.14 5.56
CA LYS A 49 -1.56 -18.40 4.14
C LYS A 49 -2.83 -18.76 3.38
N GLU A 50 -3.75 -19.49 4.00
CA GLU A 50 -5.03 -19.90 3.40
C GLU A 50 -5.90 -18.68 3.11
N ASP A 51 -5.93 -17.70 4.03
CA ASP A 51 -6.62 -16.43 3.78
C ASP A 51 -6.00 -15.70 2.57
N LEU A 52 -4.66 -15.65 2.52
CA LEU A 52 -3.91 -14.93 1.49
C LEU A 52 -4.07 -15.56 0.10
N GLU A 53 -4.09 -16.90 0.01
CA GLU A 53 -4.22 -17.63 -1.25
C GLU A 53 -5.54 -17.36 -1.97
N LEU A 54 -6.59 -17.00 -1.24
CA LEU A 54 -7.89 -16.65 -1.80
C LEU A 54 -7.92 -15.24 -2.39
N CYS A 55 -6.97 -14.38 -2.04
CA CYS A 55 -7.04 -12.95 -2.35
C CYS A 55 -6.56 -12.64 -3.78
N ASP A 56 -7.29 -11.76 -4.48
CA ASP A 56 -6.86 -11.14 -5.75
C ASP A 56 -6.06 -9.86 -5.51
N SER A 57 -6.33 -9.20 -4.40
CA SER A 57 -5.60 -8.03 -3.95
C SER A 57 -5.35 -8.05 -2.45
N LEU A 58 -4.34 -7.31 -2.01
CA LEU A 58 -3.97 -7.21 -0.60
C LEU A 58 -3.73 -5.75 -0.22
N VAL A 59 -4.45 -5.28 0.79
CA VAL A 59 -4.13 -4.03 1.49
C VAL A 59 -3.31 -4.36 2.73
N ILE A 60 -2.17 -3.70 2.88
CA ILE A 60 -1.30 -3.76 4.05
C ILE A 60 -1.48 -2.44 4.81
N PRO A 61 -2.19 -2.46 5.95
CA PRO A 61 -2.65 -1.25 6.60
C PRO A 61 -1.54 -0.51 7.35
N GLY A 62 -1.86 0.69 7.81
CA GLY A 62 -1.04 1.44 8.76
C GLY A 62 -0.97 0.78 10.15
N GLY A 63 -0.02 1.21 10.98
CA GLY A 63 0.21 0.63 12.30
C GLY A 63 1.69 0.65 12.71
N GLU A 64 2.19 -0.46 13.24
CA GLU A 64 3.56 -0.64 13.70
C GLU A 64 4.25 -1.72 12.84
N SER A 65 5.04 -1.26 11.88
CA SER A 65 5.69 -2.11 10.86
C SER A 65 6.62 -3.18 11.44
N SER A 66 7.26 -2.96 12.60
CA SER A 66 8.18 -3.95 13.18
C SER A 66 7.43 -5.12 13.82
N SER A 67 6.29 -4.85 14.44
CA SER A 67 5.37 -5.82 15.00
C SER A 67 4.73 -6.63 13.88
N MET A 68 4.30 -5.97 12.80
CA MET A 68 3.77 -6.64 11.61
C MET A 68 4.81 -7.60 11.00
N SER A 69 6.05 -7.14 10.83
CA SER A 69 7.17 -7.97 10.37
C SER A 69 7.41 -9.17 11.30
N TYR A 70 7.45 -8.93 12.61
CA TYR A 70 7.72 -9.96 13.60
C TYR A 70 6.63 -11.03 13.64
N ILE A 71 5.36 -10.61 13.61
CA ILE A 71 4.22 -11.53 13.57
C ILE A 71 4.27 -12.35 12.28
N ALA A 72 4.48 -11.71 11.12
CA ALA A 72 4.55 -12.40 9.83
C ALA A 72 5.68 -13.47 9.78
N GLU A 73 6.82 -13.18 10.41
CA GLU A 73 7.93 -14.15 10.50
C GLU A 73 7.58 -15.30 11.45
N ARG A 74 7.02 -15.01 12.63
CA ARG A 74 6.64 -16.04 13.62
C ARG A 74 5.49 -16.94 13.18
N THR A 75 4.58 -16.44 12.36
CA THR A 75 3.45 -17.21 11.83
C THR A 75 3.77 -17.87 10.49
N GLU A 76 5.03 -17.81 10.04
CA GLU A 76 5.49 -18.34 8.76
C GLU A 76 4.75 -17.76 7.53
N LEU A 77 4.08 -16.61 7.68
CA LEU A 77 3.36 -15.94 6.61
C LEU A 77 4.29 -15.15 5.68
N LEU A 78 5.47 -14.74 6.16
CA LEU A 78 6.41 -13.89 5.43
C LEU A 78 6.82 -14.44 4.05
N PRO A 79 7.17 -15.74 3.87
CA PRO A 79 7.46 -16.29 2.55
C PRO A 79 6.27 -16.23 1.58
N HIS A 80 5.05 -16.40 2.09
CA HIS A 80 3.83 -16.31 1.29
C HIS A 80 3.55 -14.86 0.86
N LEU A 81 3.82 -13.89 1.75
CA LEU A 81 3.76 -12.47 1.39
C LEU A 81 4.78 -12.12 0.30
N TYR A 82 6.02 -12.61 0.39
CA TYR A 82 7.00 -12.44 -0.70
C TYR A 82 6.48 -12.97 -2.03
N LYS A 83 5.88 -14.17 -2.04
CA LYS A 83 5.29 -14.73 -3.26
C LYS A 83 4.14 -13.86 -3.77
N PHE A 84 3.23 -13.42 -2.89
CA PHE A 84 2.06 -12.63 -3.26
C PHE A 84 2.44 -11.30 -3.88
N VAL A 85 3.37 -10.54 -3.28
CA VAL A 85 3.78 -9.24 -3.83
C VAL A 85 4.57 -9.37 -5.14
N SER A 86 5.18 -10.53 -5.38
CA SER A 86 5.94 -10.81 -6.60
C SER A 86 5.04 -11.28 -7.76
N ASP A 87 3.77 -11.61 -7.48
CA ASP A 87 2.81 -12.02 -8.49
C ASP A 87 2.18 -10.78 -9.15
N GLU A 88 2.62 -10.48 -10.36
CA GLU A 88 2.13 -9.34 -11.14
C GLU A 88 0.68 -9.50 -11.59
N SER A 89 0.01 -10.64 -11.37
CA SER A 89 -1.44 -10.74 -11.55
C SER A 89 -2.20 -10.14 -10.36
N LYS A 90 -1.60 -10.11 -9.16
CA LYS A 90 -2.21 -9.58 -7.93
C LYS A 90 -2.02 -8.08 -7.81
N SER A 91 -2.79 -7.42 -6.95
CA SER A 91 -2.64 -5.98 -6.68
C SER A 91 -2.42 -5.71 -5.21
N VAL A 92 -1.50 -4.81 -4.86
CA VAL A 92 -1.12 -4.59 -3.46
C VAL A 92 -1.10 -3.10 -3.14
N TRP A 93 -1.64 -2.74 -1.98
CA TRP A 93 -1.58 -1.37 -1.47
C TRP A 93 -1.07 -1.32 -0.05
N GLY A 94 0.06 -0.65 0.18
CA GLY A 94 0.57 -0.39 1.52
C GLY A 94 0.29 1.05 1.98
N THR A 95 -0.38 1.19 3.12
CA THR A 95 -0.62 2.50 3.77
C THR A 95 0.25 2.63 5.02
N CYS A 96 0.91 3.77 5.21
CA CYS A 96 1.79 4.07 6.34
C CYS A 96 2.78 2.92 6.68
N ALA A 97 2.52 2.10 7.70
CA ALA A 97 3.33 0.92 8.02
C ALA A 97 3.44 -0.09 6.86
N GLY A 98 2.39 -0.21 6.05
CA GLY A 98 2.43 -1.01 4.82
C GLY A 98 3.39 -0.48 3.77
N LEU A 99 3.55 0.85 3.65
CA LEU A 99 4.57 1.44 2.76
C LEU A 99 5.98 1.07 3.23
N ILE A 100 6.25 1.14 4.54
CA ILE A 100 7.51 0.65 5.11
C ILE A 100 7.70 -0.82 4.77
N PHE A 101 6.66 -1.64 4.98
CA PHE A 101 6.75 -3.07 4.80
C PHE A 101 6.96 -3.47 3.34
N LEU A 102 6.45 -2.70 2.36
CA LEU A 102 6.67 -2.95 0.93
C LEU A 102 8.02 -2.46 0.40
N SER A 103 8.71 -1.59 1.14
CA SER A 103 9.99 -1.01 0.70
C SER A 103 11.09 -2.06 0.51
N LYS A 104 12.06 -1.73 -0.34
CA LYS A 104 13.26 -2.56 -0.56
C LYS A 104 14.39 -2.21 0.39
N GLN A 105 14.45 -0.96 0.81
CA GLN A 105 15.40 -0.48 1.80
C GLN A 105 14.69 0.33 2.89
N LEU A 106 15.07 0.10 4.14
CA LEU A 106 14.52 0.77 5.31
C LEU A 106 15.63 1.40 6.15
N ILE A 107 15.52 2.71 6.38
CA ILE A 107 16.35 3.49 7.29
C ILE A 107 15.61 3.70 8.62
N ASN A 108 16.37 3.76 9.72
CA ASN A 108 15.85 3.90 11.09
C ASN A 108 14.88 2.77 11.48
N GLY A 109 15.06 1.59 10.87
CA GLY A 109 14.37 0.37 11.23
C GLY A 109 14.81 -0.18 12.59
N ILE A 110 14.04 -1.12 13.13
CA ILE A 110 14.44 -1.89 14.31
C ILE A 110 15.28 -3.10 13.85
N GLU A 111 16.27 -3.49 14.64
CA GLU A 111 17.10 -4.67 14.36
C GLU A 111 16.22 -5.90 14.07
N ASN A 112 16.60 -6.69 13.05
CA ASN A 112 15.86 -7.85 12.55
C ASN A 112 14.48 -7.58 11.93
N GLN A 113 14.04 -6.32 11.81
CA GLN A 113 12.85 -5.99 11.02
C GLN A 113 13.03 -6.45 9.57
N ARG A 114 11.99 -7.06 9.00
CA ARG A 114 11.93 -7.51 7.61
C ARG A 114 11.06 -6.56 6.80
N VAL A 115 11.35 -6.49 5.51
CA VAL A 115 10.56 -5.79 4.50
C VAL A 115 10.40 -6.68 3.26
N LEU A 116 9.31 -6.50 2.53
CA LEU A 116 8.87 -7.33 1.41
C LEU A 116 9.60 -7.05 0.09
N GLY A 117 10.18 -5.85 -0.08
CA GLY A 117 10.98 -5.53 -1.25
C GLY A 117 10.22 -5.45 -2.57
N ALA A 118 8.93 -5.13 -2.52
CA ALA A 118 8.06 -5.03 -3.69
C ALA A 118 8.17 -3.67 -4.40
N LEU A 119 8.52 -2.62 -3.65
CA LEU A 119 8.78 -1.28 -4.15
C LEU A 119 10.29 -0.99 -4.12
N ASP A 120 10.87 -0.62 -5.27
CA ASP A 120 12.26 -0.18 -5.41
C ASP A 120 12.47 1.23 -4.86
N ILE A 121 12.24 1.36 -3.56
CA ILE A 121 12.33 2.59 -2.79
C ILE A 121 13.08 2.36 -1.48
N GLU A 122 13.72 3.42 -1.02
CA GLU A 122 14.22 3.57 0.34
C GLU A 122 13.20 4.36 1.15
N VAL A 123 12.83 3.83 2.31
CA VAL A 123 11.89 4.47 3.24
C VAL A 123 12.59 4.74 4.56
N SER A 124 12.39 5.92 5.14
CA SER A 124 12.76 6.20 6.53
C SER A 124 11.52 6.20 7.42
N ARG A 125 11.61 5.52 8.56
CA ARG A 125 10.59 5.62 9.62
C ARG A 125 10.61 7.01 10.25
N ASN A 126 9.43 7.53 10.60
CA ASN A 126 9.25 8.75 11.39
C ASN A 126 10.09 9.94 10.91
N ALA A 127 10.16 10.16 9.59
CA ALA A 127 11.10 11.10 8.99
C ALA A 127 10.65 12.57 9.08
N PHE A 128 9.40 12.84 9.51
CA PHE A 128 8.84 14.19 9.60
C PHE A 128 9.39 15.04 10.78
N GLY A 129 10.22 14.43 11.65
CA GLY A 129 10.88 15.10 12.78
C GLY A 129 10.05 15.12 14.07
N ARG A 130 10.72 15.01 15.23
CA ARG A 130 10.12 14.79 16.57
C ARG A 130 9.08 15.82 17.04
N GLN A 131 8.95 16.96 16.36
CA GLN A 131 8.07 18.06 16.79
C GLN A 131 6.72 18.08 16.06
N ILE A 132 6.58 17.37 14.93
CA ILE A 132 5.35 17.29 14.14
C ILE A 132 5.09 15.81 13.85
N ASP A 133 4.91 15.03 14.92
CA ASP A 133 4.70 13.59 14.81
C ASP A 133 3.32 13.23 14.23
N SER A 134 2.38 14.17 14.13
CA SER A 134 1.09 13.97 13.45
C SER A 134 0.52 15.30 12.97
N PHE A 135 -0.05 15.33 11.77
CA PHE A 135 -0.75 16.48 11.21
C PHE A 135 -1.78 16.03 10.18
N GLU A 136 -2.70 16.93 9.86
CA GLU A 136 -3.70 16.73 8.82
C GLU A 136 -3.69 17.91 7.86
N GLN A 137 -3.84 17.63 6.57
CA GLN A 137 -3.99 18.65 5.54
C GLN A 137 -4.87 18.13 4.41
N SER A 138 -5.68 19.01 3.82
CA SER A 138 -6.38 18.70 2.58
C SER A 138 -5.42 18.81 1.38
N LEU A 139 -5.23 17.72 0.65
CA LEU A 139 -4.30 17.64 -0.48
C LEU A 139 -5.03 17.38 -1.80
N ASP A 140 -4.47 17.90 -2.89
CA ASP A 140 -4.99 17.71 -4.24
C ASP A 140 -4.30 16.51 -4.92
N PHE A 141 -5.04 15.41 -5.07
CA PHE A 141 -4.60 14.21 -5.78
C PHE A 141 -5.26 14.06 -7.16
N SER A 142 -5.85 15.13 -7.69
CA SER A 142 -6.56 15.11 -8.98
C SER A 142 -5.67 14.78 -10.18
N SER A 143 -4.35 14.87 -10.02
CA SER A 143 -3.36 14.45 -11.02
C SER A 143 -3.37 12.94 -11.32
N PHE A 144 -3.85 12.10 -10.39
CA PHE A 144 -3.97 10.66 -10.60
C PHE A 144 -5.30 10.04 -10.15
N ILE A 145 -6.08 10.73 -9.31
CA ILE A 145 -7.45 10.35 -8.95
C ILE A 145 -8.42 11.42 -9.43
N PRO A 146 -9.15 11.22 -10.55
CA PRO A 146 -10.07 12.22 -11.09
C PRO A 146 -11.03 12.77 -10.03
N GLY A 147 -11.14 14.10 -9.93
CA GLY A 147 -12.02 14.79 -8.96
C GLY A 147 -11.53 14.79 -7.51
N CYS A 148 -10.32 14.30 -7.22
CA CYS A 148 -9.73 14.28 -5.88
C CYS A 148 -8.98 15.58 -5.52
N THR A 149 -9.64 16.74 -5.64
CA THR A 149 -8.96 18.06 -5.52
C THR A 149 -8.68 18.53 -4.10
N ALA A 150 -9.28 17.88 -3.10
CA ALA A 150 -9.20 18.28 -1.69
C ALA A 150 -9.51 17.06 -0.81
N PHE A 151 -8.56 16.14 -0.70
CA PHE A 151 -8.70 14.93 0.11
C PHE A 151 -8.16 15.16 1.53
N PRO A 152 -8.96 14.94 2.58
CA PRO A 152 -8.48 14.98 3.96
C PRO A 152 -7.34 13.97 4.16
N THR A 153 -6.12 14.44 4.38
CA THR A 153 -4.95 13.58 4.44
C THR A 153 -4.35 13.58 5.84
N VAL A 154 -4.45 12.44 6.51
CA VAL A 154 -3.99 12.25 7.89
C VAL A 154 -2.61 11.59 7.90
N PHE A 155 -1.62 12.29 8.47
CA PHE A 155 -0.27 11.80 8.68
C PHE A 155 -0.05 11.53 10.17
N ILE A 156 0.21 10.27 10.54
CA ILE A 156 0.50 9.87 11.93
C ILE A 156 1.82 9.12 11.93
N ARG A 157 2.86 9.76 12.48
CA ARG A 157 4.25 9.27 12.50
C ARG A 157 4.67 8.71 11.14
N ALA A 158 4.28 9.45 10.09
CA ALA A 158 4.31 8.95 8.74
C ALA A 158 5.75 8.62 8.29
N PRO A 159 5.94 7.51 7.54
CA PRO A 159 7.20 7.27 6.85
C PRO A 159 7.36 8.20 5.65
N VAL A 160 8.59 8.37 5.18
CA VAL A 160 8.90 9.10 3.95
C VAL A 160 9.71 8.22 3.02
N VAL A 161 9.40 8.27 1.73
CA VAL A 161 10.26 7.72 0.69
C VAL A 161 11.45 8.68 0.49
N THR A 162 12.62 8.29 0.97
CA THR A 162 13.84 9.11 0.93
C THR A 162 14.56 9.01 -0.39
N LYS A 163 14.36 7.91 -1.12
CA LYS A 163 15.04 7.65 -2.40
C LYS A 163 14.29 6.66 -3.26
N ILE A 164 14.25 6.90 -4.57
CA ILE A 164 13.92 5.89 -5.59
C ILE A 164 15.19 5.11 -5.92
N LEU A 165 15.13 3.78 -5.82
CA LEU A 165 16.30 2.93 -5.98
C LEU A 165 16.50 2.51 -7.43
N ASN A 166 17.77 2.49 -7.85
CA ASN A 166 18.19 1.95 -9.13
C ASN A 166 19.07 0.72 -8.92
N GLN A 167 19.22 -0.14 -9.94
CA GLN A 167 20.03 -1.37 -9.87
C GLN A 167 21.49 -1.16 -9.44
N LYS A 168 22.01 0.07 -9.51
CA LYS A 168 23.40 0.43 -9.17
C LYS A 168 23.57 0.94 -7.73
N ASP A 169 22.50 1.01 -6.94
CA ASP A 169 22.59 1.60 -5.60
C ASP A 169 23.35 0.71 -4.61
N SER A 170 24.48 1.24 -4.14
CA SER A 170 25.40 0.56 -3.24
C SER A 170 24.78 0.20 -1.88
N LEU A 171 25.34 -0.83 -1.26
CA LEU A 171 25.08 -1.22 0.13
C LEU A 171 25.56 -0.11 1.08
N LYS A 172 24.65 0.46 1.87
CA LYS A 172 24.97 1.36 3.00
C LYS A 172 24.83 0.60 4.31
N GLU A 173 25.76 0.84 5.23
CA GLU A 173 25.72 0.30 6.59
C GLU A 173 24.51 0.87 7.36
N GLY A 174 23.87 0.04 8.21
CA GLY A 174 22.69 0.42 9.00
C GLY A 174 21.36 0.46 8.24
N VAL A 175 21.33 0.06 6.97
CA VAL A 175 20.11 -0.03 6.15
C VAL A 175 19.58 -1.46 6.14
N ILE A 176 18.32 -1.63 6.55
CA ILE A 176 17.62 -2.91 6.46
C ILE A 176 17.18 -3.15 5.01
N ARG A 177 17.34 -4.38 4.52
CA ARG A 177 16.98 -4.77 3.15
C ARG A 177 16.05 -5.95 3.12
N SER A 178 15.22 -6.01 2.07
CA SER A 178 14.45 -7.21 1.82
C SER A 178 15.35 -8.37 1.44
N ASN A 179 14.99 -9.57 1.91
CA ASN A 179 15.57 -10.82 1.45
C ASN A 179 14.81 -11.39 0.22
N ASN A 180 13.74 -10.72 -0.21
CA ASN A 180 13.01 -11.09 -1.41
C ASN A 180 13.87 -10.82 -2.65
N SER A 181 14.01 -11.82 -3.52
CA SER A 181 14.76 -11.72 -4.77
C SER A 181 13.97 -11.06 -5.91
N TYR A 182 12.72 -10.69 -5.66
CA TYR A 182 11.86 -10.03 -6.64
C TYR A 182 12.48 -8.75 -7.21
N GLN A 183 12.41 -8.64 -8.53
CA GLN A 183 12.83 -7.46 -9.28
C GLN A 183 11.62 -6.97 -10.08
N ASN A 184 10.99 -5.91 -9.56
CA ASN A 184 9.87 -5.26 -10.20
C ASN A 184 10.39 -4.52 -11.45
N GLN A 185 9.97 -4.96 -12.63
CA GLN A 185 10.46 -4.40 -13.90
C GLN A 185 9.75 -3.08 -14.26
N ALA A 186 8.65 -2.74 -13.59
CA ALA A 186 7.96 -1.49 -13.81
C ALA A 186 8.78 -0.32 -13.22
N PRO A 187 8.76 0.87 -13.86
CA PRO A 187 9.38 2.05 -13.27
C PRO A 187 8.59 2.52 -12.04
N VAL A 188 9.31 3.00 -11.02
CA VAL A 188 8.65 3.68 -9.91
C VAL A 188 8.13 5.04 -10.38
N LYS A 189 6.84 5.27 -10.19
CA LYS A 189 6.16 6.54 -10.43
C LYS A 189 5.94 7.23 -9.10
N VAL A 190 6.45 8.45 -8.97
CA VAL A 190 6.07 9.34 -7.87
C VAL A 190 4.70 9.94 -8.22
N LEU A 191 3.68 9.58 -7.43
CA LEU A 191 2.32 10.08 -7.63
C LEU A 191 2.12 11.43 -6.93
N TYR A 192 2.72 11.61 -5.75
CA TYR A 192 2.62 12.84 -5.00
C TYR A 192 3.83 13.10 -4.11
N SER A 193 4.28 14.35 -4.12
CA SER A 193 5.30 14.90 -3.23
C SER A 193 4.71 16.05 -2.42
N LEU A 194 4.78 15.94 -1.09
CA LEU A 194 4.40 16.99 -0.17
C LEU A 194 5.51 18.04 -0.12
N LYS A 195 5.19 19.30 -0.44
CA LYS A 195 6.16 20.41 -0.46
C LYS A 195 6.02 21.26 0.79
N ASN A 196 7.15 21.75 1.32
CA ASN A 196 7.21 22.82 2.32
C ASN A 196 6.36 22.61 3.58
N TYR A 197 6.13 21.36 3.99
CA TYR A 197 5.22 21.06 5.11
C TYR A 197 5.74 21.59 6.45
N ASP A 198 7.06 21.68 6.64
CA ASP A 198 7.73 22.23 7.84
C ASP A 198 8.31 23.63 7.59
N GLY A 199 7.90 24.29 6.50
CA GLY A 199 8.42 25.59 6.09
C GLY A 199 9.84 25.57 5.52
N LYS A 200 10.45 24.39 5.32
CA LYS A 200 11.72 24.24 4.60
C LYS A 200 11.48 23.90 3.14
N ASP A 201 12.40 24.35 2.28
CA ASP A 201 12.39 24.07 0.85
C ASP A 201 12.85 22.64 0.56
N HIS A 202 11.98 21.68 0.83
CA HIS A 202 12.16 20.29 0.45
C HIS A 202 10.83 19.62 0.10
N GLU A 203 10.93 18.51 -0.62
CA GLU A 203 9.80 17.69 -1.02
C GLU A 203 9.91 16.31 -0.38
N LEU A 204 8.80 15.83 0.21
CA LEU A 204 8.69 14.48 0.73
C LEU A 204 7.78 13.66 -0.16
N ILE A 205 8.30 12.57 -0.72
CA ILE A 205 7.49 11.64 -1.51
C ILE A 205 6.58 10.86 -0.56
N VAL A 206 5.27 11.00 -0.75
CA VAL A 206 4.24 10.42 0.14
C VAL A 206 3.25 9.51 -0.58
N ALA A 207 3.29 9.45 -1.92
CA ALA A 207 2.55 8.47 -2.71
C ALA A 207 3.40 8.01 -3.90
N VAL A 208 3.51 6.70 -4.07
CA VAL A 208 4.27 6.05 -5.15
C VAL A 208 3.50 4.86 -5.71
N GLN A 209 3.76 4.55 -6.98
CA GLN A 209 3.29 3.34 -7.63
C GLN A 209 4.44 2.67 -8.38
N GLN A 210 4.52 1.34 -8.32
CA GLN A 210 5.41 0.57 -9.19
C GLN A 210 4.68 -0.68 -9.69
N GLY A 211 4.27 -0.63 -10.96
CA GLY A 211 3.44 -1.69 -11.54
C GLY A 211 2.11 -1.83 -10.79
N HIS A 212 1.91 -3.02 -10.21
CA HIS A 212 0.72 -3.40 -9.43
C HIS A 212 0.77 -3.06 -7.95
N ILE A 213 1.85 -2.42 -7.51
CA ILE A 213 2.05 -2.04 -6.11
C ILE A 213 1.82 -0.55 -5.95
N LEU A 214 0.92 -0.19 -5.02
CA LEU A 214 0.66 1.17 -4.56
C LEU A 214 1.22 1.35 -3.15
N GLY A 215 1.84 2.49 -2.88
CA GLY A 215 2.35 2.85 -1.56
C GLY A 215 2.00 4.27 -1.18
N THR A 216 1.44 4.48 0.01
CA THR A 216 1.09 5.80 0.54
C THR A 216 1.58 5.97 1.98
N SER A 217 2.13 7.14 2.31
CA SER A 217 2.66 7.44 3.66
C SER A 217 1.58 7.81 4.68
N PHE A 218 0.39 8.19 4.22
CA PHE A 218 -0.73 8.66 5.03
C PHE A 218 -1.78 7.57 5.24
N HIS A 219 -2.79 7.91 6.05
CA HIS A 219 -3.90 7.05 6.47
C HIS A 219 -5.22 7.43 5.76
N PRO A 220 -5.46 6.97 4.53
CA PRO A 220 -6.71 7.23 3.81
C PRO A 220 -7.94 6.64 4.50
N GLU A 221 -7.77 5.61 5.34
CA GLU A 221 -8.81 5.00 6.14
C GLU A 221 -9.33 5.88 7.29
N LEU A 222 -8.68 7.02 7.54
CA LEU A 222 -9.07 8.01 8.54
C LEU A 222 -9.66 9.30 7.93
N ALA A 223 -9.80 9.37 6.60
CA ALA A 223 -10.15 10.59 5.88
C ALA A 223 -11.66 10.91 5.84
N GLU A 224 -12.51 9.97 6.27
CA GLU A 224 -13.97 9.98 6.02
C GLU A 224 -14.34 10.15 4.53
N ASP A 225 -13.41 9.76 3.65
CA ASP A 225 -13.48 9.93 2.21
C ASP A 225 -12.99 8.66 1.49
N TYR A 226 -13.85 8.10 0.65
CA TYR A 226 -13.64 6.80 0.01
C TYR A 226 -12.89 6.89 -1.34
N ARG A 227 -12.51 8.09 -1.81
CA ARG A 227 -11.94 8.27 -3.16
C ARG A 227 -10.67 7.45 -3.39
N PHE A 228 -9.80 7.29 -2.38
CA PHE A 228 -8.61 6.43 -2.50
C PHE A 228 -8.95 4.94 -2.59
N HIS A 229 -9.85 4.44 -1.73
CA HIS A 229 -10.29 3.05 -1.75
C HIS A 229 -11.02 2.73 -3.06
N LYS A 230 -11.87 3.65 -3.53
CA LYS A 230 -12.53 3.55 -4.83
C LYS A 230 -11.52 3.49 -5.96
N TRP A 231 -10.57 4.41 -5.98
CA TRP A 231 -9.53 4.42 -7.00
C TRP A 231 -8.69 3.14 -7.01
N PHE A 232 -8.30 2.63 -5.84
CA PHE A 232 -7.61 1.35 -5.74
C PHE A 232 -8.46 0.19 -6.27
N LEU A 233 -9.73 0.12 -5.85
CA LEU A 233 -10.67 -0.89 -6.32
C LEU A 233 -10.83 -0.87 -7.85
N ASP A 234 -11.10 0.30 -8.42
CA ASP A 234 -11.39 0.43 -9.85
C ASP A 234 -10.13 0.21 -10.70
N GLU A 235 -9.03 0.89 -10.39
CA GLU A 235 -7.85 0.92 -11.25
C GLU A 235 -6.88 -0.23 -11.02
N PHE A 236 -6.77 -0.73 -9.79
CA PHE A 236 -5.82 -1.81 -9.47
C PHE A 236 -6.49 -3.18 -9.41
N VAL A 237 -7.73 -3.28 -8.92
CA VAL A 237 -8.38 -4.58 -8.73
C VAL A 237 -9.23 -4.94 -9.96
N ILE A 238 -10.19 -4.09 -10.32
CA ILE A 238 -11.17 -4.37 -11.37
C ILE A 238 -10.55 -4.28 -12.77
N LYS A 239 -10.01 -3.12 -13.12
CA LYS A 239 -9.49 -2.85 -14.48
C LYS A 239 -8.34 -3.78 -14.87
N LYS A 240 -7.49 -4.12 -13.90
CA LYS A 240 -6.36 -5.01 -14.13
C LYS A 240 -6.80 -6.45 -14.36
N SER A 241 -7.82 -6.92 -13.62
CA SER A 241 -8.42 -8.24 -13.84
C SER A 241 -8.93 -8.37 -15.28
N GLN A 242 -9.58 -7.32 -15.81
CA GLN A 242 -10.01 -7.27 -17.22
C GLN A 242 -8.83 -7.35 -18.19
N GLN A 243 -7.78 -6.54 -18.00
CA GLN A 243 -6.62 -6.50 -18.90
C GLN A 243 -5.82 -7.81 -18.92
N TYR A 244 -5.79 -8.56 -17.82
CA TYR A 244 -5.10 -9.85 -17.77
C TYR A 244 -5.88 -10.93 -18.56
N ILE A 245 -7.21 -10.93 -18.46
CA ILE A 245 -8.07 -11.85 -19.21
C ILE A 245 -7.98 -11.58 -20.72
N ASP A 246 -8.02 -10.31 -21.13
CA ASP A 246 -7.92 -9.91 -22.54
C ASP A 246 -6.57 -10.29 -23.19
N ARG A 247 -5.55 -10.65 -22.39
CA ARG A 247 -4.25 -11.13 -22.88
C ARG A 247 -4.16 -12.65 -23.03
N ILE A 248 -5.11 -13.40 -22.47
CA ILE A 248 -5.12 -14.87 -22.45
C ILE A 248 -6.09 -15.46 -23.50
N ILE A 249 -7.03 -14.65 -23.98
CA ILE A 249 -7.98 -14.96 -25.07
C ILE A 249 -7.42 -14.44 -26.40
#